data_AF-A0A0J7K0B1-F1
#
_entry.id   AF-A0A0J7K0B1-F1
#
_cell.length_a   1.000
_cell.length_b   1.000
_cell.length_c   1.000
_cell.angle_alpha   90.00
_cell.angle_beta   90.00
_cell.angle_gamma   90.00
#
_symmetry.space_group_name_H-M   'P 1'
#
loop_
_entity.id
_entity.type
_entity.pdbx_description
1 polymer ?
#
loop_
_entity_poly.entity_id
_entity_poly.type
_entity_poly.pdbx_seq_one_letter_code
_entity_poly.pdbx_strand_id
1 'polypeptide(L)'
;MESEMIIDECNSSEEDSPTNPRRLLSSRRDLGFQPQKELVYNKLLPYTDELDEESRVWLAEIKGNLGRAVMLRELNPGCVFWSGKLNIYIKLYGMKFSKEDHIAFVKLMYELVTIPNLEPNLINKFCTTLVLLLKKKELISPDELELPWRPLYEITRLLRENLAGIYRHPILLKNILHCVIRSVKIYFPLNATQEILDELRPTFCPLDNMTMRTSLQTLECFLPLQLPPEHHSIGHQLWFDEFMTMWKVCHNAPQWENNMMSLMARLATCNIGYIDWEPHFPLMFTRFIRCLNLPVTYKQTQSSKIHKLEIAPIAMWIVAVL
;
A
#
# COMPACT_ATOMS: atom_id res chain seq x y z
N MET A 1 -16.35 0.72 25.98
CA MET A 1 -17.36 1.01 24.95
C MET A 1 -16.61 1.05 23.64
N GLU A 2 -16.26 -0.15 23.20
CA GLU A 2 -15.43 -0.44 22.04
C GLU A 2 -16.37 -0.63 20.85
N SER A 3 -16.15 0.10 19.76
CA SER A 3 -16.83 -0.15 18.50
C SER A 3 -15.94 -1.06 17.66
N GLU A 4 -16.34 -2.33 17.59
CA GLU A 4 -15.85 -3.28 16.60
C GLU A 4 -16.24 -2.81 15.20
N MET A 5 -15.24 -2.76 14.33
CA MET A 5 -15.39 -2.42 12.92
C MET A 5 -15.58 -3.73 12.17
N ILE A 6 -16.84 -4.07 11.89
CA ILE A 6 -17.21 -5.22 11.08
C ILE A 6 -16.73 -4.95 9.64
N ILE A 7 -15.81 -5.79 9.18
CA ILE A 7 -15.39 -5.88 7.78
C ILE A 7 -16.36 -6.87 7.14
N ASP A 8 -17.30 -6.37 6.35
CA ASP A 8 -18.23 -7.21 5.60
C ASP A 8 -17.61 -7.53 4.23
N GLU A 9 -17.21 -8.79 4.06
CA GLU A 9 -16.90 -9.40 2.77
C GLU A 9 -18.21 -9.69 2.04
N CYS A 10 -18.41 -9.07 0.87
CA CYS A 10 -19.51 -9.47 -0.01
C CYS A 10 -18.93 -10.08 -1.29
N ASN A 11 -18.73 -11.40 -1.22
CA ASN A 11 -18.74 -12.28 -2.37
C ASN A 11 -20.21 -12.57 -2.73
N SER A 12 -20.65 -12.12 -3.91
CA SER A 12 -21.80 -12.74 -4.57
C SER A 12 -21.52 -12.84 -6.06
N SER A 13 -21.06 -14.02 -6.45
CA SER A 13 -21.16 -14.58 -7.79
C SER A 13 -22.64 -14.85 -8.08
N GLU A 14 -23.23 -14.11 -9.01
CA GLU A 14 -24.53 -14.44 -9.60
C GLU A 14 -24.35 -14.78 -11.08
N GLU A 15 -24.93 -15.91 -11.45
CA GLU A 15 -24.88 -16.58 -12.73
C GLU A 15 -25.60 -15.77 -13.82
N ASP A 16 -24.91 -15.55 -14.94
CA ASP A 16 -25.49 -14.97 -16.16
C ASP A 16 -26.38 -15.99 -16.88
N SER A 17 -27.61 -15.60 -17.21
CA SER A 17 -28.36 -16.17 -18.33
C SER A 17 -29.23 -15.10 -19.00
N PRO A 18 -29.39 -15.15 -20.33
CA PRO A 18 -29.41 -13.94 -21.14
C PRO A 18 -30.78 -13.71 -21.78
N THR A 19 -31.56 -12.71 -21.34
CA THR A 19 -32.59 -12.11 -22.20
C THR A 19 -33.16 -10.80 -21.62
N ASN A 20 -32.66 -9.65 -22.07
CA ASN A 20 -33.55 -8.58 -22.55
C ASN A 20 -32.78 -7.46 -23.28
N PRO A 21 -33.02 -7.23 -24.59
CA PRO A 21 -32.39 -6.17 -25.34
C PRO A 21 -33.22 -4.88 -25.22
N ARG A 22 -32.88 -4.02 -24.25
CA ARG A 22 -33.31 -2.62 -24.27
C ARG A 22 -32.11 -1.69 -24.19
N ARG A 23 -31.65 -1.33 -25.40
CA ARG A 23 -30.95 -0.08 -25.69
C ARG A 23 -31.66 1.07 -24.98
N LEU A 24 -31.10 1.53 -23.86
CA LEU A 24 -31.36 2.87 -23.34
C LEU A 24 -30.18 3.73 -23.76
N LEU A 25 -30.47 4.47 -24.83
CA LEU A 25 -29.80 5.68 -25.32
C LEU A 25 -28.49 6.04 -24.64
N SER A 26 -27.40 5.83 -25.37
CA SER A 26 -26.20 6.64 -25.26
C SER A 26 -26.59 8.11 -25.49
N SER A 27 -26.97 8.82 -24.42
CA SER A 27 -26.81 10.27 -24.38
C SER A 27 -25.35 10.53 -24.75
N ARG A 28 -25.10 11.28 -25.82
CA ARG A 28 -23.78 11.79 -26.13
C ARG A 28 -23.39 12.66 -24.94
N ARG A 29 -22.55 12.13 -24.05
CA ARG A 29 -22.05 12.87 -22.91
C ARG A 29 -21.03 13.88 -23.44
N ASP A 30 -21.41 15.14 -23.52
CA ASP A 30 -20.53 16.25 -23.95
C ASP A 30 -19.54 16.65 -22.83
N LEU A 31 -18.91 15.67 -22.17
CA LEU A 31 -17.91 15.91 -21.13
C LEU A 31 -16.56 16.38 -21.71
N GLY A 32 -16.28 16.07 -22.98
CA GLY A 32 -15.00 16.36 -23.64
C GLY A 32 -13.83 15.47 -23.19
N PHE A 33 -14.05 14.52 -22.29
CA PHE A 33 -13.09 13.50 -21.85
C PHE A 33 -13.81 12.19 -21.50
N GLN A 34 -13.06 11.09 -21.43
CA GLN A 34 -13.58 9.80 -20.97
C GLN A 34 -13.36 9.64 -19.46
N PRO A 35 -14.43 9.52 -18.64
CA PRO A 35 -14.30 9.26 -17.22
C PRO A 35 -13.79 7.84 -16.95
N GLN A 36 -12.96 7.66 -15.93
CA GLN A 36 -12.42 6.33 -15.58
C GLN A 36 -13.42 5.45 -14.80
N LYS A 37 -13.99 5.97 -13.70
CA LYS A 37 -14.90 5.19 -12.85
C LYS A 37 -15.85 6.08 -12.06
N GLU A 38 -17.01 6.33 -12.65
CA GLU A 38 -18.09 7.11 -12.04
C GLU A 38 -18.81 6.33 -10.93
N LEU A 39 -19.51 7.05 -10.05
CA LEU A 39 -20.43 6.45 -9.11
C LEU A 39 -21.72 6.02 -9.82
N VAL A 40 -22.03 4.73 -9.71
CA VAL A 40 -23.19 4.12 -10.39
C VAL A 40 -24.50 4.77 -9.95
N TYR A 41 -24.62 5.10 -8.67
CA TYR A 41 -25.83 5.67 -8.07
C TYR A 41 -26.17 7.08 -8.56
N ASN A 42 -25.20 7.82 -9.10
CA ASN A 42 -25.46 9.17 -9.63
C ASN A 42 -26.44 9.14 -10.80
N LYS A 43 -26.49 8.03 -11.55
CA LYS A 43 -27.42 7.83 -12.67
C LYS A 43 -28.88 7.61 -12.22
N LEU A 44 -29.10 7.41 -10.93
CA LEU A 44 -30.42 7.18 -10.34
C LEU A 44 -31.02 8.46 -9.76
N LEU A 45 -30.29 9.58 -9.80
CA LEU A 45 -30.75 10.84 -9.22
C LEU A 45 -31.77 11.52 -10.13
N PRO A 46 -32.80 12.18 -9.58
CA PRO A 46 -33.82 12.89 -10.36
C PRO A 46 -33.28 13.98 -11.29
N TYR A 47 -32.08 14.50 -11.01
CA TYR A 47 -31.40 15.57 -11.75
C TYR A 47 -30.13 15.07 -12.44
N THR A 48 -30.09 13.80 -12.85
CA THR A 48 -28.92 13.18 -13.52
C THR A 48 -28.42 14.00 -14.73
N ASP A 49 -29.34 14.63 -15.45
CA ASP A 49 -29.03 15.42 -16.64
C ASP A 49 -28.18 16.68 -16.33
N GLU A 50 -28.21 17.19 -15.10
CA GLU A 50 -27.44 18.37 -14.67
C GLU A 50 -26.03 18.00 -14.15
N LEU A 51 -25.81 16.73 -13.78
CA LEU A 51 -24.59 16.27 -13.10
C LEU A 51 -23.34 16.34 -13.99
N ASP A 52 -23.49 16.11 -15.30
CA ASP A 52 -22.35 16.12 -16.23
C ASP A 52 -21.75 17.54 -16.30
N GLU A 53 -22.59 18.56 -16.48
CA GLU A 53 -22.16 19.96 -16.52
C GLU A 53 -21.64 20.45 -15.15
N GLU A 54 -22.36 20.14 -14.07
CA GLU A 54 -21.94 20.50 -12.71
C GLU A 54 -20.54 19.94 -12.39
N SER A 55 -20.35 18.64 -12.64
CA SER A 55 -19.08 17.96 -12.36
C SER A 55 -17.94 18.46 -13.26
N ARG A 56 -18.22 18.86 -14.50
CA ARG A 56 -17.23 19.43 -15.42
C ARG A 56 -16.75 20.81 -14.95
N VAL A 57 -17.68 21.69 -14.56
CA VAL A 57 -17.37 23.03 -14.05
C VAL A 57 -16.58 22.94 -12.75
N TRP A 58 -17.02 22.09 -11.82
CA TRP A 58 -16.35 21.95 -10.53
C TRP A 58 -14.95 21.32 -10.68
N LEU A 59 -14.78 20.32 -11.55
CA LEU A 59 -13.46 19.77 -11.83
C LEU A 59 -12.50 20.82 -12.41
N ALA A 60 -12.98 21.65 -13.35
CA ALA A 60 -12.18 22.73 -13.92
C ALA A 60 -11.74 23.74 -12.86
N GLU A 61 -12.63 24.09 -11.93
CA GLU A 61 -12.32 24.96 -10.80
C GLU A 61 -11.27 24.35 -9.86
N ILE A 62 -11.42 23.06 -9.53
CA ILE A 62 -10.45 22.32 -8.71
C ILE A 62 -9.08 22.32 -9.39
N LYS A 63 -9.00 21.96 -10.67
CA LYS A 63 -7.74 21.93 -11.43
C LYS A 63 -7.08 23.31 -11.45
N GLY A 64 -7.83 24.33 -11.85
CA GLY A 64 -7.33 25.69 -11.99
C GLY A 64 -6.81 26.26 -10.68
N ASN A 65 -7.58 26.13 -9.61
CA ASN A 65 -7.22 26.76 -8.34
C ASN A 65 -6.23 25.93 -7.51
N LEU A 66 -6.23 24.60 -7.60
CA LEU A 66 -5.17 23.77 -7.01
C LEU A 66 -3.82 24.07 -7.68
N GLY A 67 -3.79 24.15 -9.01
CA GLY A 67 -2.58 24.55 -9.75
C GLY A 67 -2.09 25.94 -9.36
N ARG A 68 -2.99 26.92 -9.27
CA ARG A 68 -2.65 28.28 -8.81
C ARG A 68 -2.10 28.31 -7.38
N ALA A 69 -2.72 27.58 -6.45
CA ALA A 69 -2.24 27.52 -5.06
C ALA A 69 -0.82 26.97 -4.97
N VAL A 70 -0.50 25.94 -5.78
CA VAL A 70 0.85 25.36 -5.86
C VAL A 70 1.84 26.35 -6.46
N MET A 71 1.47 27.02 -7.57
CA MET A 71 2.32 28.05 -8.20
C MET A 71 2.63 29.22 -7.26
N LEU A 72 1.66 29.64 -6.46
CA LEU A 72 1.80 30.70 -5.46
C LEU A 72 2.47 30.23 -4.16
N ARG A 73 2.81 28.94 -4.05
CA ARG A 73 3.35 28.28 -2.84
C ARG A 73 2.46 28.44 -1.62
N GLU A 74 1.16 28.59 -1.85
CA GLU A 74 0.16 28.72 -0.80
C GLU A 74 -0.29 27.32 -0.35
N LEU A 75 0.54 26.66 0.47
CA LEU A 75 0.23 25.31 0.98
C LEU A 75 -1.01 25.32 1.89
N ASN A 76 -1.13 26.34 2.74
CA ASN A 76 -2.26 26.56 3.63
C ASN A 76 -2.68 28.04 3.59
N PRO A 77 -3.96 28.38 3.34
CA PRO A 77 -5.09 27.47 3.13
C PRO A 77 -5.21 26.90 1.70
N GLY A 78 -4.59 27.50 0.68
CA GLY A 78 -4.78 27.17 -0.74
C GLY A 78 -4.77 25.68 -1.10
N CYS A 79 -3.60 25.03 -1.05
CA CYS A 79 -3.47 23.62 -1.46
C CYS A 79 -4.34 22.70 -0.58
N VAL A 80 -4.39 22.96 0.72
CA VAL A 80 -5.23 22.23 1.67
C VAL A 80 -6.71 22.29 1.31
N PHE A 81 -7.21 23.48 0.97
CA PHE A 81 -8.62 23.70 0.63
C PHE A 81 -9.00 22.97 -0.66
N TRP A 82 -8.21 23.13 -1.73
CA TRP A 82 -8.51 22.52 -3.03
C TRP A 82 -8.29 21.01 -3.04
N SER A 83 -7.34 20.48 -2.26
CA SER A 83 -7.23 19.03 -2.02
C SER A 83 -8.47 18.50 -1.28
N GLY A 84 -9.00 19.28 -0.32
CA GLY A 84 -10.27 18.98 0.34
C GLY A 84 -11.46 18.95 -0.63
N LYS A 85 -11.53 19.92 -1.55
CA LYS A 85 -12.56 19.95 -2.61
C LYS A 85 -12.42 18.77 -3.57
N LEU A 86 -11.21 18.38 -3.94
CA LEU A 86 -10.96 17.17 -4.73
C LEU A 86 -11.45 15.90 -4.00
N ASN A 87 -11.20 15.79 -2.70
CA ASN A 87 -11.71 14.67 -1.91
C ASN A 87 -13.24 14.60 -1.90
N ILE A 88 -13.90 15.75 -1.81
CA ILE A 88 -15.37 15.83 -1.89
C ILE A 88 -15.84 15.45 -3.29
N TYR A 89 -15.19 15.97 -4.34
CA TYR A 89 -15.49 15.64 -5.73
C TYR A 89 -15.44 14.12 -5.97
N ILE A 90 -14.37 13.46 -5.53
CA ILE A 90 -14.23 12.00 -5.69
C ILE A 90 -15.31 11.24 -4.92
N LYS A 91 -15.72 11.75 -3.75
CA LYS A 91 -16.81 11.14 -2.96
C LYS A 91 -18.18 11.30 -3.62
N LEU A 92 -18.41 12.40 -4.35
CA LEU A 92 -19.71 12.71 -4.97
C LEU A 92 -19.84 12.17 -6.39
N TYR A 93 -18.76 12.15 -7.18
CA TYR A 93 -18.80 11.76 -8.60
C TYR A 93 -17.94 10.53 -8.93
N GLY A 94 -17.10 10.07 -8.00
CA GLY A 94 -16.11 9.02 -8.26
C GLY A 94 -14.89 9.56 -9.00
N MET A 95 -14.24 8.72 -9.80
CA MET A 95 -13.11 9.10 -10.66
C MET A 95 -13.64 9.67 -11.98
N LYS A 96 -14.43 10.74 -11.91
CA LYS A 96 -15.06 11.40 -13.07
C LYS A 96 -14.12 12.43 -13.71
N PHE A 97 -12.91 12.00 -14.02
CA PHE A 97 -11.90 12.79 -14.74
C PHE A 97 -11.15 11.87 -15.72
N SER A 98 -10.40 12.46 -16.64
CA SER A 98 -9.59 11.69 -17.59
C SER A 98 -8.43 10.99 -16.87
N LYS A 99 -7.85 9.98 -17.52
CA LYS A 99 -6.68 9.26 -16.99
C LYS A 99 -5.46 10.16 -16.86
N GLU A 100 -5.29 11.08 -17.81
CA GLU A 100 -4.23 12.09 -17.81
C GLU A 100 -4.35 13.00 -16.59
N ASP A 101 -5.57 13.46 -16.29
CA ASP A 101 -5.85 14.25 -15.10
C ASP A 101 -5.61 13.45 -13.82
N HIS A 102 -6.00 12.17 -13.80
CA HIS A 102 -5.74 11.29 -12.65
C HIS A 102 -4.25 11.16 -12.35
N ILE A 103 -3.45 10.87 -13.37
CA ILE A 103 -1.98 10.79 -13.26
C ILE A 103 -1.41 12.14 -12.81
N ALA A 104 -1.89 13.26 -13.34
CA ALA A 104 -1.45 14.59 -12.94
C ALA A 104 -1.77 14.88 -11.47
N PHE A 105 -2.98 14.53 -10.99
CA PHE A 105 -3.33 14.67 -9.58
C PHE A 105 -2.46 13.80 -8.67
N VAL A 106 -2.20 12.55 -9.07
CA VAL A 106 -1.34 11.64 -8.30
C VAL A 106 0.07 12.20 -8.19
N LYS A 107 0.68 12.61 -9.31
CA LYS A 107 2.03 13.22 -9.33
C LYS A 107 2.07 14.49 -8.49
N LEU A 108 1.09 15.38 -8.64
CA LEU A 108 1.03 16.61 -7.87
C LEU A 108 0.92 16.34 -6.36
N MET A 109 0.01 15.46 -5.95
CA MET A 109 -0.16 15.10 -4.54
C MET A 109 1.08 14.38 -3.98
N TYR A 110 1.73 13.56 -4.80
CA TYR A 110 2.99 12.91 -4.43
C TYR A 110 4.08 13.94 -4.12
N GLU A 111 4.32 14.87 -5.05
CA GLU A 111 5.30 15.95 -4.88
C GLU A 111 5.00 16.82 -3.65
N LEU A 112 3.72 17.11 -3.38
CA LEU A 112 3.30 17.83 -2.18
C LEU A 112 3.58 17.05 -0.88
N VAL A 113 3.40 15.72 -0.88
CA VAL A 113 3.72 14.87 0.28
C VAL A 113 5.23 14.82 0.52
N THR A 114 6.03 14.84 -0.55
CA THR A 114 7.49 14.66 -0.50
C THR A 114 8.27 15.96 -0.31
N ILE A 115 7.60 17.09 -0.04
CA ILE A 115 8.26 18.35 0.31
C ILE A 115 9.11 18.15 1.58
N PRO A 116 10.42 18.44 1.54
CA PRO A 116 11.28 18.32 2.71
C PRO A 116 10.80 19.20 3.88
N ASN A 117 10.88 18.68 5.10
CA ASN A 117 10.51 19.39 6.33
C ASN A 117 9.08 19.96 6.35
N LEU A 118 8.16 19.34 5.61
CA LEU A 118 6.75 19.73 5.61
C LEU A 118 6.10 19.46 6.98
N GLU A 119 5.19 20.34 7.40
CA GLU A 119 4.48 20.19 8.66
C GLU A 119 3.67 18.87 8.69
N PRO A 120 3.73 18.07 9.78
CA PRO A 120 2.96 16.84 9.97
C PRO A 120 1.48 16.90 9.56
N ASN A 121 0.80 18.01 9.87
CA ASN A 121 -0.62 18.18 9.55
C ASN A 121 -0.86 18.29 8.04
N LEU A 122 0.04 18.97 7.32
CA LEU A 122 -0.02 19.10 5.86
C LEU A 122 0.27 17.75 5.19
N ILE A 123 1.30 17.03 5.66
CA ILE A 123 1.62 15.67 5.20
C ILE A 123 0.37 14.79 5.33
N ASN A 124 -0.28 14.79 6.49
CA ASN A 124 -1.48 13.97 6.73
C ASN A 124 -2.62 14.29 5.73
N LYS A 125 -2.87 15.57 5.45
CA LYS A 125 -3.92 15.99 4.50
C LYS A 125 -3.61 15.59 3.06
N PHE A 126 -2.38 15.79 2.60
CA PHE A 126 -1.97 15.40 1.24
C PHE A 126 -1.90 13.88 1.09
N CYS A 127 -1.40 13.15 2.10
CA CYS A 127 -1.40 11.69 2.13
C CYS A 127 -2.82 11.12 2.03
N THR A 128 -3.79 11.71 2.75
CA THR A 128 -5.19 11.29 2.68
C THR A 128 -5.76 11.40 1.26
N THR A 129 -5.44 12.51 0.58
CA THR A 129 -5.86 12.76 -0.81
C THR A 129 -5.18 11.79 -1.78
N LEU A 130 -3.88 11.55 -1.61
CA LEU A 130 -3.12 10.61 -2.42
C LEU A 130 -3.62 9.15 -2.27
N VAL A 131 -3.90 8.71 -1.05
CA VAL A 131 -4.50 7.38 -0.79
C VAL A 131 -5.87 7.25 -1.47
N LEU A 132 -6.68 8.32 -1.45
CA LEU A 132 -7.98 8.31 -2.13
C LEU A 132 -7.83 8.14 -3.65
N LEU A 133 -6.88 8.87 -4.25
CA LEU A 133 -6.59 8.79 -5.69
C LEU A 133 -6.07 7.40 -6.10
N LEU A 134 -5.27 6.75 -5.24
CA LEU A 134 -4.64 5.46 -5.53
C LEU A 134 -5.43 4.24 -5.03
N LYS A 135 -6.64 4.45 -4.47
CA LYS A 135 -7.46 3.37 -3.90
C LYS A 135 -7.84 2.29 -4.93
N LYS A 136 -8.06 2.68 -6.18
CA LYS A 136 -8.48 1.80 -7.29
C LYS A 136 -7.29 1.51 -8.20
N LYS A 137 -6.53 0.46 -7.86
CA LYS A 137 -5.27 0.09 -8.55
C LYS A 137 -5.48 -0.29 -10.02
N GLU A 138 -6.69 -0.71 -10.38
CA GLU A 138 -7.04 -1.11 -11.74
C GLU A 138 -7.10 0.08 -12.74
N LEU A 139 -7.05 1.32 -12.26
CA LEU A 139 -7.25 2.51 -13.09
C LEU A 139 -5.97 3.08 -13.71
N ILE A 140 -4.81 2.80 -13.13
CA ILE A 140 -3.49 3.27 -13.60
C ILE A 140 -2.57 2.06 -13.64
N SER A 141 -1.99 1.76 -14.81
CA SER A 141 -0.98 0.70 -14.93
C SER A 141 0.34 1.16 -14.30
N PRO A 142 1.14 0.25 -13.70
CA PRO A 142 2.52 0.52 -13.32
C PRO A 142 3.38 1.14 -14.44
N ASP A 143 3.11 0.82 -15.70
CA ASP A 143 3.87 1.32 -16.84
C ASP A 143 3.60 2.81 -17.16
N GLU A 144 2.51 3.37 -16.65
CA GLU A 144 2.05 4.72 -16.96
C GLU A 144 2.41 5.74 -15.87
N LEU A 145 2.87 5.25 -14.72
CA LEU A 145 3.19 6.06 -13.56
C LEU A 145 4.41 5.49 -12.84
N GLU A 146 5.44 6.32 -12.73
CA GLU A 146 6.63 6.05 -11.92
C GLU A 146 6.71 7.06 -10.78
N LEU A 147 6.92 6.57 -9.55
CA LEU A 147 7.05 7.36 -8.33
C LEU A 147 8.31 6.94 -7.56
N PRO A 148 9.26 7.85 -7.28
CA PRO A 148 10.53 7.49 -6.67
C PRO A 148 10.35 7.11 -5.19
N TRP A 149 10.86 5.97 -4.73
CA TRP A 149 10.66 5.50 -3.35
C TRP A 149 11.41 6.32 -2.27
N ARG A 150 12.57 6.88 -2.62
CA ARG A 150 13.52 7.51 -1.67
C ARG A 150 12.92 8.66 -0.85
N PRO A 151 12.18 9.62 -1.41
CA PRO A 151 11.62 10.72 -0.61
C PRO A 151 10.69 10.24 0.52
N LEU A 152 9.87 9.22 0.26
CA LEU A 152 9.04 8.61 1.29
C LEU A 152 9.88 7.88 2.34
N TYR A 153 10.94 7.18 1.92
CA TYR A 153 11.87 6.54 2.84
C TYR A 153 12.50 7.56 3.80
N GLU A 154 13.00 8.67 3.27
CA GLU A 154 13.58 9.76 4.07
C GLU A 154 12.59 10.35 5.09
N ILE A 155 11.35 10.61 4.67
CA ILE A 155 10.29 11.06 5.58
C ILE A 155 10.07 10.04 6.70
N THR A 156 9.95 8.75 6.37
CA THR A 156 9.76 7.71 7.39
C THR A 156 10.96 7.51 8.30
N ARG A 157 12.18 7.71 7.79
CA ARG A 157 13.43 7.63 8.55
C ARG A 157 13.50 8.76 9.57
N LEU A 158 13.28 10.00 9.14
CA LEU A 158 13.26 11.17 10.02
C LEU A 158 12.21 11.05 11.13
N LEU A 159 11.01 10.55 10.80
CA LEU A 159 9.95 10.31 11.80
C LEU A 159 10.31 9.23 12.83
N ARG A 160 11.18 8.27 12.46
CA ARG A 160 11.68 7.22 13.36
C ARG A 160 12.81 7.73 14.24
N GLU A 161 13.73 8.52 13.70
CA GLU A 161 14.88 9.07 14.44
C GLU A 161 14.44 10.14 15.45
N ASN A 162 13.45 10.97 15.09
CA ASN A 162 12.94 12.04 15.95
C ASN A 162 12.09 11.54 17.13
N LEU A 163 11.96 10.23 17.35
CA LEU A 163 11.27 9.65 18.52
C LEU A 163 11.94 10.03 19.86
N ALA A 164 13.20 10.48 19.85
CA ALA A 164 13.93 10.94 21.02
C ALA A 164 13.81 12.47 21.29
N GLY A 165 13.16 13.24 20.40
CA GLY A 165 13.02 14.69 20.51
C GLY A 165 11.73 15.16 21.20
N ILE A 166 11.66 16.46 21.50
CA ILE A 166 10.53 17.16 22.17
C ILE A 166 9.21 17.05 21.36
N TYR A 167 9.28 16.75 20.06
CA TYR A 167 8.13 16.63 19.16
C TYR A 167 7.68 15.17 19.01
N ARG A 168 6.71 14.73 19.82
CA ARG A 168 6.00 13.47 19.54
C ARG A 168 5.12 13.64 18.32
N HIS A 169 5.49 13.00 17.21
CA HIS A 169 4.63 12.95 16.04
C HIS A 169 3.36 12.12 16.33
N PRO A 170 2.17 12.56 15.86
CA PRO A 170 0.94 11.81 16.05
C PRO A 170 1.04 10.40 15.43
N ILE A 171 0.60 9.37 16.15
CA ILE A 171 0.52 7.97 15.65
C ILE A 171 -0.24 7.89 14.30
N LEU A 172 -1.23 8.76 14.13
CA LEU A 172 -2.02 8.88 12.90
C LEU A 172 -1.15 9.13 11.65
N LEU A 173 -0.08 9.94 11.78
CA LEU A 173 0.81 10.28 10.67
C LEU A 173 1.56 9.05 10.16
N LYS A 174 2.04 8.21 11.08
CA LYS A 174 2.74 6.97 10.73
C LYS A 174 1.80 6.03 9.97
N ASN A 175 0.56 5.89 10.43
CA ASN A 175 -0.42 5.01 9.81
C ASN A 175 -0.77 5.45 8.39
N ILE A 176 -1.04 6.75 8.17
CA ILE A 176 -1.39 7.23 6.83
C ILE A 176 -0.20 7.14 5.87
N LEU A 177 1.03 7.36 6.33
CA LEU A 177 2.23 7.16 5.51
C LEU A 177 2.39 5.69 5.11
N HIS A 178 2.15 4.74 6.00
CA HIS A 178 2.12 3.32 5.64
C HIS A 178 1.05 3.01 4.58
N CYS A 179 -0.13 3.64 4.66
CA CYS A 179 -1.16 3.52 3.63
C CYS A 179 -0.70 4.10 2.28
N VAL A 180 -0.04 5.26 2.28
CA VAL A 180 0.55 5.85 1.07
C VAL A 180 1.58 4.90 0.48
N ILE A 181 2.58 4.46 1.25
CA ILE A 181 3.65 3.57 0.80
C ILE A 181 3.05 2.29 0.19
N ARG A 182 2.09 1.66 0.87
CA ARG A 182 1.38 0.47 0.35
C ARG A 182 0.68 0.73 -0.99
N SER A 183 0.18 1.94 -1.20
CA SER A 183 -0.54 2.33 -2.42
C SER A 183 0.42 2.72 -3.56
N VAL A 184 1.56 3.34 -3.26
CA VAL A 184 2.53 3.79 -4.27
C VAL A 184 3.52 2.71 -4.70
N LYS A 185 3.74 1.68 -3.87
CA LYS A 185 4.78 0.67 -4.06
C LYS A 185 4.77 -0.04 -5.42
N ILE A 186 3.60 -0.17 -6.03
CA ILE A 186 3.46 -0.79 -7.36
C ILE A 186 3.97 0.11 -8.49
N TYR A 187 4.20 1.39 -8.23
CA TYR A 187 4.68 2.40 -9.17
C TYR A 187 6.15 2.77 -8.93
N PHE A 188 6.87 2.01 -8.08
CA PHE A 188 8.30 2.25 -7.89
C PHE A 188 9.08 1.87 -9.16
N PRO A 189 10.18 2.58 -9.46
CA PRO A 189 11.04 2.24 -10.58
C PRO A 189 11.54 0.79 -10.49
N LEU A 190 11.83 0.15 -11.61
CA LEU A 190 12.28 -1.25 -11.66
C LEU A 190 13.59 -1.50 -10.89
N ASN A 191 14.46 -0.50 -10.79
CA ASN A 191 15.70 -0.59 -10.03
C ASN A 191 15.51 -0.41 -8.52
N ALA A 192 14.31 -0.04 -8.04
CA ALA A 192 14.06 0.28 -6.64
C ALA A 192 14.35 -0.90 -5.71
N THR A 193 14.04 -2.13 -6.13
CA THR A 193 14.33 -3.34 -5.33
C THR A 193 15.82 -3.42 -4.99
N GLN A 194 16.69 -3.28 -5.99
CA GLN A 194 18.15 -3.33 -5.81
C GLN A 194 18.62 -2.19 -4.91
N GLU A 195 18.17 -0.95 -5.17
CA GLU A 195 18.57 0.21 -4.37
C GLU A 195 18.15 0.08 -2.88
N ILE A 196 16.93 -0.39 -2.62
CA ILE A 196 16.41 -0.61 -1.26
C ILE A 196 17.23 -1.69 -0.55
N LEU A 197 17.58 -2.77 -1.25
CA LEU A 197 18.41 -3.83 -0.70
C LEU A 197 19.83 -3.33 -0.40
N ASP A 198 20.43 -2.54 -1.30
CA ASP A 198 21.78 -2.00 -1.10
C ASP A 198 21.85 -1.04 0.10
N GLU A 199 20.79 -0.27 0.33
CA GLU A 199 20.67 0.63 1.50
C GLU A 199 20.52 -0.15 2.82
N LEU A 200 19.74 -1.25 2.82
CA LEU A 200 19.36 -1.95 4.06
C LEU A 200 20.18 -3.20 4.36
N ARG A 201 20.85 -3.82 3.38
CA ARG A 201 21.70 -5.01 3.60
C ARG A 201 22.81 -4.78 4.65
N PRO A 202 23.51 -3.63 4.67
CA PRO A 202 24.56 -3.37 5.67
C PRO A 202 24.07 -3.42 7.12
N THR A 203 22.77 -3.21 7.36
CA THR A 203 22.18 -3.21 8.71
C THR A 203 21.69 -4.61 9.15
N PHE A 204 21.81 -5.64 8.29
CA PHE A 204 21.39 -7.01 8.63
C PHE A 204 22.41 -7.69 9.54
N CYS A 205 22.27 -7.47 10.83
CA CYS A 205 23.02 -8.17 11.87
C CYS A 205 22.08 -9.05 12.71
N PRO A 206 22.08 -10.39 12.54
CA PRO A 206 21.23 -11.29 13.31
C PRO A 206 21.37 -11.18 14.84
N LEU A 207 22.55 -10.71 15.31
CA LEU A 207 22.85 -10.51 16.73
C LEU A 207 22.26 -9.21 17.28
N ASP A 208 22.13 -8.17 16.45
CA ASP A 208 21.45 -6.93 16.81
C ASP A 208 19.96 -7.02 16.48
N ASN A 209 19.18 -7.46 17.48
CA ASN A 209 17.75 -7.67 17.31
C ASN A 209 16.98 -6.41 16.91
N MET A 210 17.39 -5.22 17.40
CA MET A 210 16.61 -4.00 17.20
C MET A 210 16.83 -3.44 15.80
N THR A 211 18.10 -3.37 15.38
CA THR A 211 18.48 -2.89 14.04
C THR A 211 17.96 -3.84 12.97
N MET A 212 18.11 -5.16 13.16
CA MET A 212 17.59 -6.17 12.25
C MET A 212 16.07 -6.07 12.10
N ARG A 213 15.33 -5.98 13.21
CA ARG A 213 13.87 -5.83 13.21
C ARG A 213 13.44 -4.58 12.45
N THR A 214 14.09 -3.45 12.71
CA THR A 214 13.79 -2.18 12.05
C THR A 214 14.02 -2.24 10.54
N SER A 215 15.09 -2.92 10.12
CA SER A 215 15.45 -3.05 8.71
C SER A 215 14.48 -3.95 7.97
N LEU A 216 14.10 -5.10 8.55
CA LEU A 216 13.06 -5.98 7.98
C LEU A 216 11.68 -5.32 7.91
N GLN A 217 11.29 -4.54 8.93
CA GLN A 217 10.05 -3.76 8.89
C GLN A 217 10.05 -2.75 7.74
N THR A 218 11.21 -2.13 7.48
CA THR A 218 11.37 -1.17 6.40
C THR A 218 11.28 -1.87 5.04
N LEU A 219 11.94 -3.02 4.88
CA LEU A 219 11.79 -3.86 3.69
C LEU A 219 10.33 -4.26 3.45
N GLU A 220 9.62 -4.74 4.46
CA GLU A 220 8.21 -5.11 4.33
C GLU A 220 7.35 -3.95 3.79
N CYS A 221 7.68 -2.73 4.21
CA CYS A 221 6.99 -1.53 3.76
C CYS A 221 7.35 -1.17 2.32
N PHE A 222 8.63 -1.11 1.97
CA PHE A 222 9.10 -0.49 0.72
C PHE A 222 9.38 -1.47 -0.41
N LEU A 223 9.72 -2.73 -0.13
CA LEU A 223 10.17 -3.67 -1.15
C LEU A 223 9.03 -4.02 -2.13
N PRO A 224 9.18 -3.80 -3.45
CA PRO A 224 8.20 -4.24 -4.44
C PRO A 224 8.08 -5.77 -4.43
N LEU A 225 6.88 -6.28 -4.17
CA LEU A 225 6.61 -7.73 -4.11
C LEU A 225 5.76 -8.24 -5.27
N GLN A 226 5.21 -7.33 -6.08
CA GLN A 226 4.26 -7.64 -7.15
C GLN A 226 4.78 -7.04 -8.46
N LEU A 227 5.94 -7.54 -8.90
CA LEU A 227 6.49 -7.21 -10.21
C LEU A 227 5.94 -8.20 -11.25
N PRO A 228 5.82 -7.82 -12.53
CA PRO A 228 5.47 -8.76 -13.59
C PRO A 228 6.49 -9.91 -13.68
N PRO A 229 6.08 -11.10 -14.21
CA PRO A 229 6.96 -12.26 -14.31
C PRO A 229 8.30 -12.02 -15.02
N GLU A 230 8.28 -11.14 -16.02
CA GLU A 230 9.47 -10.71 -16.80
C GLU A 230 10.54 -10.05 -15.92
N HIS A 231 10.13 -9.45 -14.81
CA HIS A 231 10.99 -8.67 -13.90
C HIS A 231 11.27 -9.39 -12.57
N HIS A 232 10.95 -10.68 -12.44
CA HIS A 232 11.23 -11.44 -11.21
C HIS A 232 12.72 -11.50 -10.84
N SER A 233 13.59 -11.51 -11.85
CA SER A 233 15.06 -11.52 -11.70
C SER A 233 15.61 -10.27 -11.02
N ILE A 234 14.96 -9.12 -11.22
CA ILE A 234 15.28 -7.83 -10.58
C ILE A 234 14.38 -7.55 -9.37
N GLY A 235 13.53 -8.52 -9.02
CA GLY A 235 12.56 -8.45 -7.94
C GLY A 235 12.94 -9.36 -6.79
N HIS A 236 12.07 -10.34 -6.50
CA HIS A 236 12.24 -11.22 -5.36
C HIS A 236 13.46 -12.15 -5.47
N GLN A 237 13.88 -12.51 -6.69
CA GLN A 237 15.04 -13.38 -6.90
C GLN A 237 16.35 -12.76 -6.42
N LEU A 238 16.41 -11.44 -6.22
CA LEU A 238 17.60 -10.76 -5.70
C LEU A 238 17.90 -11.07 -4.22
N TRP A 239 16.90 -11.49 -3.44
CA TRP A 239 17.00 -11.59 -1.98
C TRP A 239 16.32 -12.82 -1.37
N PHE A 240 15.47 -13.52 -2.13
CA PHE A 240 14.71 -14.67 -1.65
C PHE A 240 15.62 -15.76 -1.05
N ASP A 241 16.61 -16.25 -1.81
CA ASP A 241 17.51 -17.32 -1.37
C ASP A 241 18.39 -16.92 -0.18
N GLU A 242 18.85 -15.67 -0.18
CA GLU A 242 19.62 -15.05 0.92
C GLU A 242 18.79 -15.11 2.21
N PHE A 243 17.52 -14.70 2.14
CA PHE A 243 16.65 -14.60 3.31
C PHE A 243 16.17 -15.98 3.77
N MET A 244 15.90 -16.91 2.86
CA MET A 244 15.59 -18.30 3.20
C MET A 244 16.78 -19.00 3.86
N THR A 245 18.00 -18.75 3.38
CA THR A 245 19.23 -19.25 4.01
C THR A 245 19.42 -18.66 5.41
N MET A 246 19.27 -17.34 5.54
CA MET A 246 19.34 -16.66 6.82
C MET A 246 18.32 -17.20 7.82
N TRP A 247 17.08 -17.41 7.37
CA TRP A 247 16.03 -17.99 8.18
C TRP A 247 16.42 -19.40 8.62
N LYS A 248 16.87 -20.27 7.71
CA LYS A 248 17.35 -21.63 8.02
C LYS A 248 18.43 -21.67 9.10
N VAL A 249 19.45 -20.81 9.01
CA VAL A 249 20.58 -20.76 9.94
C VAL A 249 20.18 -20.20 11.31
N CYS A 250 19.32 -19.18 11.35
CA CYS A 250 18.92 -18.51 12.58
C CYS A 250 17.74 -19.24 13.25
N HIS A 251 18.01 -20.22 14.13
CA HIS A 251 17.00 -21.08 14.74
C HIS A 251 16.57 -20.72 16.18
N ASN A 252 17.06 -19.61 16.74
CA ASN A 252 16.90 -19.26 18.16
C ASN A 252 15.68 -18.36 18.47
N ALA A 253 14.65 -18.37 17.62
CA ALA A 253 13.47 -17.49 17.70
C ALA A 253 13.79 -16.02 18.01
N PRO A 254 14.62 -15.37 17.18
CA PRO A 254 14.92 -13.95 17.38
C PRO A 254 13.66 -13.10 17.17
N GLN A 255 13.59 -11.94 17.83
CA GLN A 255 12.39 -11.08 17.76
C GLN A 255 12.08 -10.60 16.33
N TRP A 256 13.11 -10.48 15.50
CA TRP A 256 12.99 -10.05 14.11
C TRP A 256 12.41 -11.14 13.18
N GLU A 257 12.34 -12.40 13.63
CA GLU A 257 11.82 -13.52 12.82
C GLU A 257 10.38 -13.28 12.37
N ASN A 258 9.55 -12.66 13.21
CA ASN A 258 8.18 -12.29 12.85
C ASN A 258 8.11 -11.41 11.60
N ASN A 259 9.01 -10.43 11.51
CA ASN A 259 9.06 -9.52 10.37
C ASN A 259 9.57 -10.23 9.11
N MET A 260 10.52 -11.15 9.26
CA MET A 260 10.96 -12.01 8.16
C MET A 260 9.80 -12.88 7.63
N MET A 261 9.06 -13.54 8.51
CA MET A 261 7.92 -14.37 8.11
C MET A 261 6.78 -13.55 7.49
N SER A 262 6.49 -12.36 8.03
CA SER A 262 5.51 -11.45 7.43
C SER A 262 5.90 -11.08 6.00
N LEU A 263 7.18 -10.74 5.78
CA LEU A 263 7.69 -10.44 4.44
C LEU A 263 7.56 -11.63 3.50
N MET A 264 7.94 -12.84 3.94
CA MET A 264 7.85 -14.07 3.13
C MET A 264 6.40 -14.46 2.83
N ALA A 265 5.50 -14.38 3.80
CA ALA A 265 4.09 -14.65 3.62
C ALA A 265 3.48 -13.73 2.54
N ARG A 266 3.80 -12.43 2.61
CA ARG A 266 3.35 -11.44 1.63
C ARG A 266 3.97 -11.66 0.26
N LEU A 267 5.23 -12.09 0.20
CA LEU A 267 5.87 -12.49 -1.05
C LEU A 267 5.11 -13.65 -1.69
N ALA A 268 4.83 -14.71 -0.92
CA ALA A 268 4.07 -15.87 -1.38
C ALA A 268 2.69 -15.44 -1.92
N THR A 269 1.94 -14.62 -1.18
CA THR A 269 0.61 -14.15 -1.61
C THR A 269 0.64 -13.31 -2.89
N CYS A 270 1.70 -12.54 -3.12
CA CYS A 270 1.84 -11.74 -4.34
C CYS A 270 2.33 -12.54 -5.56
N ASN A 271 2.92 -13.73 -5.36
CA ASN A 271 3.61 -14.51 -6.40
C ASN A 271 3.12 -15.97 -6.43
N ILE A 272 1.82 -16.18 -6.24
CA ILE A 272 1.19 -17.51 -6.24
C ILE A 272 1.48 -18.20 -7.58
N GLY A 273 2.02 -19.42 -7.53
CA GLY A 273 2.37 -20.23 -8.70
C GLY A 273 3.71 -19.89 -9.36
N TYR A 274 4.43 -18.86 -8.91
CA TYR A 274 5.72 -18.46 -9.50
C TYR A 274 6.95 -18.89 -8.68
N ILE A 275 6.80 -19.09 -7.38
CA ILE A 275 7.87 -19.52 -6.49
C ILE A 275 7.61 -20.97 -6.11
N ASP A 276 8.60 -21.84 -6.32
CA ASP A 276 8.57 -23.21 -5.83
C ASP A 276 8.89 -23.25 -4.33
N TRP A 277 7.86 -23.48 -3.52
CA TRP A 277 8.00 -23.56 -2.07
C TRP A 277 8.21 -24.99 -1.57
N GLU A 278 8.08 -26.01 -2.43
CA GLU A 278 8.15 -27.43 -2.04
C GLU A 278 9.46 -27.78 -1.32
N PRO A 279 10.65 -27.32 -1.77
CA PRO A 279 11.91 -27.57 -1.07
C PRO A 279 11.97 -26.96 0.34
N HIS A 280 11.14 -25.94 0.61
CA HIS A 280 11.14 -25.16 1.84
C HIS A 280 10.09 -25.62 2.85
N PHE A 281 9.09 -26.42 2.44
CA PHE A 281 8.01 -26.90 3.30
C PHE A 281 8.50 -27.59 4.59
N PRO A 282 9.50 -28.49 4.57
CA PRO A 282 9.94 -29.13 5.82
C PRO A 282 10.42 -28.12 6.86
N LEU A 283 11.15 -27.08 6.42
CA LEU A 283 11.61 -25.99 7.30
C LEU A 283 10.43 -25.15 7.79
N MET A 284 9.54 -24.75 6.88
CA MET A 284 8.37 -23.92 7.20
C MET A 284 7.47 -24.57 8.24
N PHE A 285 6.98 -25.79 7.98
CA PHE A 285 6.06 -26.48 8.88
C PHE A 285 6.73 -26.87 10.20
N THR A 286 8.03 -27.21 10.20
CA THR A 286 8.76 -27.43 11.45
C THR A 286 8.77 -26.17 12.33
N ARG A 287 8.98 -24.99 11.72
CA ARG A 287 8.93 -23.73 12.47
C ARG A 287 7.52 -23.40 12.92
N PHE A 288 6.52 -23.51 12.04
CA PHE A 288 5.12 -23.23 12.37
C PHE A 288 4.61 -24.07 13.54
N ILE A 289 4.92 -25.38 13.57
CA ILE A 289 4.54 -26.27 14.67
C ILE A 289 5.20 -25.86 15.98
N ARG A 290 6.47 -25.43 15.95
CA ARG A 290 7.16 -24.92 17.16
C ARG A 290 6.50 -23.67 17.72
N CYS A 291 5.90 -22.82 16.88
CA CYS A 291 5.17 -21.63 17.31
C CYS A 291 3.88 -21.94 18.06
N LEU A 292 3.27 -23.10 17.81
CA LEU A 292 2.07 -23.53 18.52
C LEU A 292 2.34 -23.89 19.98
N ASN A 293 3.61 -24.02 20.38
CA ASN A 293 4.03 -24.35 21.75
C ASN A 293 3.30 -25.58 22.33
N LEU A 294 3.06 -26.59 21.48
CA LEU A 294 2.36 -27.81 21.90
C LEU A 294 3.16 -28.53 23.00
N PRO A 295 2.51 -29.07 24.04
CA PRO A 295 3.19 -29.79 25.13
C PRO A 295 3.60 -31.19 24.66
N VAL A 296 4.73 -31.28 23.95
CA VAL A 296 5.27 -32.55 23.43
C VAL A 296 6.13 -33.32 24.45
N THR A 297 6.36 -32.79 25.66
CA THR A 297 7.20 -33.41 26.70
C THR A 297 6.39 -33.92 27.89
N TYR A 298 6.56 -35.20 28.22
CA TYR A 298 5.96 -35.81 29.41
C TYR A 298 6.65 -35.30 30.69
N LYS A 299 5.88 -34.71 31.61
CA LYS A 299 6.33 -34.22 32.94
C LYS A 299 7.42 -33.13 32.95
N GLN A 300 7.70 -32.45 31.84
CA GLN A 300 8.57 -31.27 31.81
C GLN A 300 7.77 -30.04 31.39
N THR A 301 7.69 -29.05 32.28
CA THR A 301 7.17 -27.72 31.96
C THR A 301 8.27 -26.95 31.22
N GLN A 302 8.05 -26.61 29.95
CA GLN A 302 9.02 -25.81 29.20
C GLN A 302 9.16 -24.43 29.85
N SER A 303 10.34 -24.15 30.40
CA SER A 303 10.63 -22.92 31.15
C SER A 303 11.36 -21.85 30.33
N SER A 304 11.57 -22.00 29.02
CA SER A 304 12.38 -21.04 28.27
C SER A 304 11.93 -20.76 26.82
N LYS A 305 11.91 -19.47 26.50
CA LYS A 305 11.70 -18.78 25.20
C LYS A 305 10.48 -19.24 24.39
N ILE A 306 9.34 -18.61 24.72
CA ILE A 306 8.13 -18.63 23.90
C ILE A 306 8.52 -18.20 22.48
N HIS A 307 8.44 -19.11 21.50
CA HIS A 307 8.46 -18.76 20.08
C HIS A 307 7.15 -18.01 19.81
N LYS A 308 7.15 -16.70 20.11
CA LYS A 308 6.00 -15.83 19.86
C LYS A 308 6.02 -15.46 18.39
N LEU A 309 5.65 -16.40 17.55
CA LEU A 309 5.36 -16.09 16.16
C LEU A 309 3.88 -15.77 15.97
N GLU A 310 3.59 -14.75 15.17
CA GLU A 310 2.21 -14.36 14.88
C GLU A 310 1.52 -15.40 13.97
N ILE A 311 0.28 -15.74 14.30
CA ILE A 311 -0.50 -16.76 13.57
C ILE A 311 -0.91 -16.24 12.18
N ALA A 312 -1.15 -14.94 12.03
CA ALA A 312 -1.65 -14.36 10.78
C ALA A 312 -0.65 -14.50 9.60
N PRO A 313 0.65 -14.17 9.74
CA PRO A 313 1.65 -14.47 8.71
C PRO A 313 1.75 -15.96 8.37
N ILE A 314 1.66 -16.84 9.36
CA ILE A 314 1.70 -18.30 9.14
C ILE A 314 0.51 -18.75 8.29
N ALA A 315 -0.70 -18.35 8.67
CA ALA A 315 -1.92 -18.68 7.93
C ALA A 315 -1.87 -18.14 6.49
N MET A 316 -1.46 -16.88 6.32
CA MET A 316 -1.29 -16.25 5.01
C MET A 316 -0.28 -17.01 4.14
N TRP A 317 0.86 -17.40 4.73
CA TRP A 317 1.90 -18.14 4.00
C TRP A 317 1.41 -19.53 3.59
N ILE A 318 0.74 -20.27 4.49
CA ILE A 318 0.17 -21.58 4.16
C ILE A 318 -0.84 -21.46 3.03
N VAL A 319 -1.80 -20.54 3.12
CA VAL A 319 -2.84 -20.36 2.08
C VAL A 319 -2.23 -20.00 0.73
N ALA A 320 -1.14 -19.22 0.71
CA ALA A 320 -0.51 -18.78 -0.54
C ALA A 320 0.34 -19.85 -1.24
N VAL A 321 0.70 -20.95 -0.55
CA VAL A 321 1.56 -22.01 -1.09
C VAL A 321 0.84 -23.34 -1.32
N LEU A 322 -0.45 -23.41 -1.00
CA LEU A 322 -1.35 -24.52 -1.35
C LEU A 322 -1.75 -24.45 -2.82
#